data_AF-A0A8T0EIA6-F1
#
_entry.id   AF-A0A8T0EIA6-F1
#
_cell.length_a   1.000
_cell.length_b   1.000
_cell.length_c   1.000
_cell.angle_alpha   90.00
_cell.angle_beta   90.00
_cell.angle_gamma   90.00
#
_symmetry.space_group_name_H-M   'P 1'
#
loop_
_entity.id
_entity.type
_entity.pdbx_description
1 polymer ?
#
loop_
_entity_poly.entity_id
_entity_poly.type
_entity_poly.pdbx_seq_one_letter_code
_entity_poly.pdbx_strand_id
1 'polypeptide(L)'
;MSSSRPPTPYPVFRKTKTKPKDKEEDDKNDVVEYAKDMLQKSMLTGVPQIVTAPTLTSKIFKTFVVLGSFTGLRRQEYCRMKPDKCGTSAVLDAFCNRYPESCQDGLVQGSNQFPLGSARLDEISATQEMVEKAGHEAYPLIYSCGFQGVNVSFDFCKNSTFKSFIFQDLYGRMKKCYILNALWSKAVLNLPQVPTRATLQIIIDFEPEEYFRIDQIVTGQLAIHSPWNILNPFSEGFTIKPNKIYVIQVKEDIKNLLPYPYQTNCTDYIEAWKIRGKNGPLSKEDT
;
A
#
# COMPACT_ATOMS: atom_id res chain seq x y z
N MET A 1 -56.13 -5.74 -53.77
CA MET A 1 -55.48 -5.38 -55.05
C MET A 1 -53.99 -5.62 -54.90
N SER A 2 -53.50 -6.63 -55.63
CA SER A 2 -52.10 -7.06 -55.68
C SER A 2 -51.28 -6.08 -56.52
N SER A 3 -50.08 -5.72 -56.06
CA SER A 3 -49.06 -5.07 -56.88
C SER A 3 -47.70 -5.69 -56.55
N SER A 4 -47.39 -6.75 -57.29
CA SER A 4 -46.12 -7.45 -57.31
C SER A 4 -45.09 -6.63 -58.10
N ARG A 5 -44.03 -6.15 -57.44
CA ARG A 5 -42.83 -5.63 -58.12
C ARG A 5 -41.87 -6.78 -58.44
N PRO A 6 -41.20 -6.77 -59.61
CA PRO A 6 -40.23 -7.78 -59.98
C PRO A 6 -38.90 -7.58 -59.22
N PRO A 7 -38.15 -8.66 -58.96
CA PRO A 7 -36.84 -8.57 -58.32
C PRO A 7 -35.79 -8.03 -59.31
N THR A 8 -34.92 -7.16 -58.80
CA THR A 8 -33.74 -6.64 -59.51
C THR A 8 -32.68 -7.73 -59.68
N PRO A 9 -31.96 -7.77 -60.82
CA PRO A 9 -30.91 -8.74 -61.06
C PRO A 9 -29.66 -8.44 -60.21
N TYR A 10 -29.13 -9.48 -59.56
CA TYR A 10 -27.87 -9.41 -58.83
C TYR A 10 -26.67 -9.27 -59.79
N PRO A 11 -25.63 -8.51 -59.42
CA PRO A 11 -24.40 -8.42 -60.21
C PRO A 11 -23.64 -9.74 -60.20
N VAL A 12 -23.39 -10.28 -61.40
CA VAL A 12 -22.54 -11.45 -61.63
C VAL A 12 -21.07 -11.01 -61.56
N PHE A 13 -20.41 -11.30 -60.44
CA PHE A 13 -18.96 -11.13 -60.33
C PHE A 13 -18.23 -12.28 -61.04
N ARG A 14 -17.60 -11.94 -62.16
CA ARG A 14 -16.70 -12.83 -62.91
C ARG A 14 -15.42 -13.03 -62.10
N LYS A 15 -15.20 -14.23 -61.54
CA LYS A 15 -13.92 -14.61 -60.93
C LYS A 15 -12.86 -14.79 -62.03
N THR A 16 -11.85 -13.93 -62.04
CA THR A 16 -10.59 -14.20 -62.75
C THR A 16 -9.84 -15.30 -62.02
N LYS A 17 -9.54 -16.39 -62.74
CA LYS A 17 -8.67 -17.48 -62.25
C LYS A 17 -7.21 -17.01 -62.28
N THR A 18 -6.68 -16.64 -61.12
CA THR A 18 -5.24 -16.47 -60.90
C THR A 18 -4.64 -17.80 -60.44
N LYS A 19 -3.52 -18.19 -61.04
CA LYS A 19 -2.74 -19.41 -60.71
C LYS A 19 -2.32 -19.41 -59.22
N PRO A 20 -2.28 -20.59 -58.57
CA PRO A 20 -1.72 -20.69 -57.23
C PRO A 20 -0.20 -20.51 -57.32
N LYS A 21 0.30 -19.47 -56.69
CA LYS A 21 1.70 -19.35 -56.29
C LYS A 21 1.75 -19.76 -54.82
N ASP A 22 2.65 -20.67 -54.49
CA ASP A 22 2.97 -21.06 -53.13
C ASP A 22 3.25 -19.81 -52.28
N LYS A 23 2.31 -19.52 -51.37
CA LYS A 23 2.37 -18.47 -50.36
C LYS A 23 1.62 -18.97 -49.13
N GLU A 24 2.26 -19.87 -48.38
CA GLU A 24 1.75 -20.33 -47.08
C GLU A 24 2.50 -19.67 -45.91
N GLU A 25 3.27 -18.61 -46.17
CA GLU A 25 4.06 -17.89 -45.15
C GLU A 25 3.66 -16.43 -44.92
N ASP A 26 2.81 -15.85 -45.78
CA ASP A 26 2.40 -14.43 -45.69
C ASP A 26 1.13 -14.23 -44.82
N ASP A 27 0.30 -15.27 -44.62
CA ASP A 27 -1.04 -15.14 -44.01
C ASP A 27 -1.01 -15.12 -42.47
N LYS A 28 0.08 -15.61 -41.86
CA LYS A 28 0.25 -15.56 -40.39
C LYS A 28 0.57 -14.16 -39.89
N ASN A 29 1.26 -13.35 -40.69
CA ASN A 29 1.61 -11.99 -40.30
C ASN A 29 0.38 -11.07 -40.34
N ASP A 30 -0.53 -11.29 -41.30
CA ASP A 30 -1.73 -10.46 -41.45
C ASP A 30 -2.74 -10.69 -40.30
N VAL A 31 -2.90 -11.94 -39.83
CA VAL A 31 -3.74 -12.24 -38.67
C VAL A 31 -3.16 -11.67 -37.37
N VAL A 32 -1.83 -11.71 -37.21
CA VAL A 32 -1.14 -11.15 -36.03
C VAL A 32 -1.23 -9.63 -36.03
N GLU A 33 -1.03 -8.99 -37.18
CA GLU A 33 -1.08 -7.54 -37.32
C GLU A 33 -2.52 -7.00 -37.20
N TYR A 34 -3.50 -7.71 -37.78
CA TYR A 34 -4.91 -7.45 -37.59
C TYR A 34 -5.32 -7.58 -36.13
N ALA A 35 -4.93 -8.66 -35.43
CA ALA A 35 -5.23 -8.83 -34.00
C ALA A 35 -4.58 -7.72 -33.14
N LYS A 36 -3.38 -7.27 -33.51
CA LYS A 36 -2.66 -6.19 -32.82
C LYS A 36 -3.35 -4.84 -33.01
N ASP A 37 -3.80 -4.52 -34.22
CA ASP A 37 -4.55 -3.29 -34.52
C ASP A 37 -5.94 -3.30 -33.86
N MET A 38 -6.64 -4.44 -33.88
CA MET A 38 -7.94 -4.62 -33.24
C MET A 38 -7.84 -4.50 -31.72
N LEU A 39 -6.78 -5.04 -31.10
CA LEU A 39 -6.53 -4.92 -29.66
C LEU A 39 -6.01 -3.53 -29.24
N GLN A 40 -5.27 -2.82 -30.11
CA GLN A 40 -4.85 -1.44 -29.86
C GLN A 40 -6.01 -0.44 -29.95
N LYS A 41 -7.02 -0.72 -30.78
CA LYS A 41 -8.21 0.13 -30.96
C LYS A 41 -9.41 -0.30 -30.11
N SER A 42 -9.35 -1.45 -29.45
CA SER A 42 -10.42 -1.93 -28.57
C SER A 42 -10.34 -1.26 -27.20
N MET A 43 -11.46 -0.68 -26.75
CA MET A 43 -11.63 -0.14 -25.38
C MET A 43 -11.75 -1.24 -24.29
N LEU A 44 -11.22 -2.44 -24.55
CA LEU A 44 -11.10 -3.50 -23.55
C LEU A 44 -9.85 -3.26 -22.70
N THR A 45 -10.02 -2.53 -21.61
CA THR A 45 -9.03 -2.27 -20.56
C THR A 45 -8.66 -3.57 -19.82
N GLY A 46 -7.85 -4.43 -20.44
CA GLY A 46 -7.36 -5.62 -19.73
C GLY A 46 -6.35 -6.50 -20.45
N VAL A 47 -6.29 -6.51 -21.78
CA VAL A 47 -5.46 -7.48 -22.53
C VAL A 47 -4.16 -6.91 -23.13
N PRO A 48 -4.05 -5.61 -23.50
CA PRO A 48 -2.79 -5.10 -24.07
C PRO A 48 -1.62 -4.98 -23.07
N GLN A 49 -1.87 -5.00 -21.76
CA GLN A 49 -0.85 -4.77 -20.73
C GLN A 49 0.00 -6.00 -20.38
N ILE A 50 -0.32 -7.19 -20.90
CA ILE A 50 0.47 -8.41 -20.70
C ILE A 50 1.52 -8.60 -21.83
N VAL A 51 1.34 -7.96 -22.99
CA VAL A 51 2.12 -8.28 -24.21
C VAL A 51 2.99 -7.12 -24.73
N THR A 52 2.96 -5.93 -24.13
CA THR A 52 3.63 -4.73 -24.72
C THR A 52 4.63 -3.99 -23.82
N ALA A 53 5.15 -4.61 -22.76
CA ALA A 53 6.35 -4.07 -22.08
C ALA A 53 7.61 -4.70 -22.70
N PRO A 54 8.39 -3.97 -23.55
CA PRO A 54 9.44 -4.59 -24.36
C PRO A 54 10.80 -4.69 -23.65
N THR A 55 10.95 -4.19 -22.42
CA THR A 55 12.22 -4.27 -21.69
C THR A 55 12.09 -5.11 -20.42
N LEU A 56 12.97 -6.10 -20.33
CA LEU A 56 13.18 -6.99 -19.17
C LEU A 56 13.78 -6.26 -17.95
N THR A 57 14.21 -5.01 -18.14
CA THR A 57 14.72 -4.13 -17.09
C THR A 57 13.58 -3.48 -16.33
N SER A 58 13.13 -4.22 -15.31
CA SER A 58 12.74 -3.72 -13.99
C SER A 58 11.67 -2.61 -13.93
N LYS A 59 10.44 -3.02 -13.57
CA LYS A 59 9.46 -2.08 -13.04
C LYS A 59 9.92 -1.61 -11.66
N ILE A 60 10.11 -0.31 -11.52
CA ILE A 60 10.43 0.34 -10.25
C ILE A 60 9.26 0.11 -9.28
N PHE A 61 9.53 -0.39 -8.08
CA PHE A 61 8.50 -0.63 -7.05
C PHE A 61 8.01 0.69 -6.45
N LYS A 62 6.93 1.27 -7.00
CA LYS A 62 6.38 2.56 -6.54
C LYS A 62 5.36 2.45 -5.40
N THR A 63 5.30 1.31 -4.72
CA THR A 63 4.28 1.06 -3.70
C THR A 63 4.83 1.30 -2.30
N PHE A 64 4.07 2.05 -1.51
CA PHE A 64 4.44 2.46 -0.17
C PHE A 64 3.41 1.90 0.79
N VAL A 65 3.90 1.41 1.91
CA VAL A 65 3.09 0.74 2.93
C VAL A 65 3.19 1.57 4.18
N VAL A 66 2.05 2.09 4.65
CA VAL A 66 1.92 2.69 5.98
C VAL A 66 1.35 1.64 6.93
N LEU A 67 2.06 1.38 8.02
CA LEU A 67 1.64 0.51 9.09
C LEU A 67 1.50 1.30 10.39
N GLY A 68 0.30 1.31 10.95
CA GLY A 68 0.01 1.88 12.25
C GLY A 68 -0.52 0.83 13.21
N SER A 69 0.05 0.77 14.41
CA SER A 69 -0.63 0.03 15.49
C SER A 69 -1.84 0.84 15.97
N PHE A 70 -2.91 0.16 16.39
CA PHE A 70 -4.03 0.83 17.05
C PHE A 70 -3.70 1.33 18.46
N THR A 71 -2.64 0.81 19.07
CA THR A 71 -2.10 1.30 20.34
C THR A 71 -1.34 2.60 20.12
N GLY A 72 -1.68 3.63 20.89
CA GLY A 72 -1.03 4.94 20.74
C GLY A 72 0.33 5.00 21.42
N LEU A 73 0.42 4.39 22.61
CA LEU A 73 1.59 4.43 23.48
C LEU A 73 1.91 2.99 23.92
N ARG A 74 3.18 2.65 23.95
CA ARG A 74 3.73 1.44 24.56
C ARG A 74 3.65 1.56 26.06
N ARG A 75 3.07 0.54 26.69
CA ARG A 75 2.87 0.47 28.14
C ARG A 75 4.14 0.72 28.92
N GLN A 76 5.24 0.02 28.59
CA GLN A 76 6.46 0.10 29.38
C GLN A 76 7.06 1.51 29.33
N GLU A 77 7.11 2.10 28.13
CA GLU A 77 7.67 3.43 27.95
C GLU A 77 6.83 4.52 28.60
N TYR A 78 5.50 4.40 28.51
CA TYR A 78 4.61 5.30 29.22
C TYR A 78 4.81 5.21 30.74
N CYS A 79 4.87 4.00 31.31
CA CYS A 79 5.07 3.82 32.75
C CYS A 79 6.44 4.30 33.23
N ARG A 80 7.47 4.21 32.38
CA ARG A 80 8.77 4.83 32.66
C ARG A 80 8.68 6.37 32.69
N MET A 81 7.87 6.96 31.82
CA MET A 81 7.66 8.41 31.77
C MET A 81 6.76 8.93 32.90
N LYS A 82 5.75 8.16 33.32
CA LYS A 82 4.74 8.54 34.32
C LYS A 82 4.49 7.42 35.34
N PRO A 83 5.47 7.11 36.20
CA PRO A 83 5.39 5.99 37.14
C PRO A 83 4.25 6.16 38.16
N ASP A 84 3.87 7.39 38.49
CA ASP A 84 2.74 7.73 39.38
C ASP A 84 1.37 7.32 38.82
N LYS A 85 1.28 7.12 37.49
CA LYS A 85 0.07 6.68 36.80
C LYS A 85 0.09 5.20 36.44
N CYS A 86 1.07 4.45 36.94
CA CYS A 86 1.20 3.03 36.71
C CYS A 86 1.24 2.25 38.02
N GLY A 87 0.74 1.01 37.98
CA GLY A 87 0.75 0.13 39.13
C GLY A 87 0.83 -1.33 38.73
N THR A 88 1.21 -2.18 39.69
CA THR A 88 1.12 -3.64 39.57
C THR A 88 -0.36 -4.02 39.64
N SER A 89 -0.93 -4.30 38.48
CA SER A 89 -2.38 -4.40 38.31
C SER A 89 -2.93 -5.72 38.89
N ALA A 90 -4.06 -5.66 39.60
CA ALA A 90 -4.90 -6.83 39.93
C ALA A 90 -5.50 -7.49 38.67
N VAL A 91 -5.20 -6.94 37.50
CA VAL A 91 -5.73 -7.34 36.19
C VAL A 91 -4.73 -8.21 35.42
N LEU A 92 -3.66 -8.68 36.09
CA LEU A 92 -2.71 -9.62 35.53
C LEU A 92 -3.39 -10.91 35.06
N ASP A 93 -4.26 -11.49 35.89
CA ASP A 93 -4.99 -12.71 35.54
C ASP A 93 -5.89 -12.49 34.31
N ALA A 94 -6.63 -11.38 34.28
CA ALA A 94 -7.49 -11.06 33.14
C ALA A 94 -6.68 -10.75 31.86
N PHE A 95 -5.49 -10.16 31.99
CA PHE A 95 -4.57 -9.96 30.87
C PHE A 95 -4.06 -11.30 30.34
N CYS A 96 -3.50 -12.16 31.20
CA CYS A 96 -2.97 -13.46 30.78
C CYS A 96 -4.05 -14.43 30.29
N ASN A 97 -5.29 -14.31 30.80
CA ASN A 97 -6.42 -15.04 30.24
C ASN A 97 -6.78 -14.59 28.82
N ARG A 98 -6.52 -13.33 28.48
CA ARG A 98 -6.82 -12.76 27.16
C ARG A 98 -5.66 -12.89 26.17
N TYR A 99 -4.43 -12.76 26.65
CA TYR A 99 -3.18 -12.83 25.89
C TYR A 99 -2.21 -13.82 26.55
N PRO A 100 -2.55 -15.13 26.57
CA PRO A 100 -1.71 -16.14 27.22
C PRO A 100 -0.30 -16.21 26.61
N GLU A 101 -0.16 -15.89 25.33
CA GLU A 101 1.12 -15.84 24.61
C GLU A 101 2.08 -14.75 25.13
N SER A 102 1.54 -13.70 25.73
CA SER A 102 2.32 -12.60 26.33
C SER A 102 2.73 -12.88 27.77
N CYS A 103 2.33 -14.02 28.34
CA CYS A 103 2.60 -14.39 29.72
C CYS A 103 3.45 -15.67 29.82
N GLN A 104 4.41 -15.66 30.75
CA GLN A 104 5.20 -16.81 31.14
C GLN A 104 5.01 -17.03 32.64
N ASP A 105 4.55 -18.22 33.03
CA ASP A 105 4.27 -18.60 34.42
C ASP A 105 3.31 -17.62 35.15
N GLY A 106 2.33 -17.07 34.40
CA GLY A 106 1.34 -16.13 34.93
C GLY A 106 1.85 -14.69 35.07
N LEU A 107 3.08 -14.39 34.64
CA LEU A 107 3.66 -13.05 34.61
C LEU A 107 3.75 -12.54 33.17
N VAL A 108 3.49 -11.25 32.96
CA VAL A 108 3.70 -10.65 31.63
C VAL A 108 5.19 -10.53 31.36
N GLN A 109 5.62 -10.85 30.14
CA GLN A 109 7.01 -10.65 29.76
C GLN A 109 7.39 -9.16 29.88
N GLY A 110 8.52 -8.88 30.55
CA GLY A 110 9.00 -7.52 30.80
C GLY A 110 8.47 -6.91 32.11
N SER A 111 7.74 -5.79 32.02
CA SER A 111 7.24 -5.07 33.20
C SER A 111 5.85 -5.53 33.62
N ASN A 112 5.65 -5.71 34.93
CA ASN A 112 4.33 -5.96 35.54
C ASN A 112 3.55 -4.67 35.83
N GLN A 113 4.07 -3.50 35.42
CA GLN A 113 3.37 -2.23 35.57
C GLN A 113 2.40 -2.02 34.42
N PHE A 114 1.18 -1.60 34.76
CA PHE A 114 0.15 -1.23 33.80
C PHE A 114 -0.34 0.18 34.06
N PRO A 115 -0.78 0.92 33.01
CA PRO A 115 -1.40 2.23 33.18
C PRO A 115 -2.70 2.08 33.97
N LEU A 116 -2.86 2.90 35.00
CA LEU A 116 -4.08 2.96 35.80
C LEU A 116 -5.21 3.63 35.00
N GLY A 117 -6.46 3.55 35.48
CA GLY A 117 -7.60 4.19 34.80
C GLY A 117 -7.41 5.70 34.58
N SER A 118 -6.66 6.38 35.46
CA SER A 118 -6.29 7.80 35.34
C SER A 118 -5.36 8.10 34.16
N ALA A 119 -4.62 7.10 33.67
CA ALA A 119 -3.72 7.22 32.51
C ALA A 119 -4.49 7.30 31.18
N ARG A 120 -5.77 6.90 31.14
CA ARG A 120 -6.58 6.89 29.92
C ARG A 120 -6.75 8.28 29.31
N LEU A 121 -6.82 9.32 30.13
CA LEU A 121 -6.89 10.70 29.64
C LEU A 121 -5.60 11.07 28.89
N ASP A 122 -4.45 10.60 29.35
CA ASP A 122 -3.16 10.87 28.69
C ASP A 122 -3.04 10.15 27.34
N GLU A 123 -3.62 8.95 27.18
CA GLU A 123 -3.67 8.28 25.87
C GLU A 123 -4.50 9.09 24.85
N ILE A 124 -5.61 9.67 25.31
CA ILE A 124 -6.52 10.44 24.45
C ILE A 124 -5.92 11.80 24.09
N SER A 125 -5.28 12.47 25.05
CA SER A 125 -4.68 13.80 24.88
C SER A 125 -3.16 13.75 24.63
N ALA A 126 -2.64 12.61 24.20
CA ALA A 126 -1.22 12.41 23.99
C ALA A 126 -0.67 13.47 23.02
N THR A 127 0.38 14.16 23.44
CA THR A 127 1.08 15.13 22.59
C THR A 127 1.92 14.40 21.54
N GLN A 128 2.30 15.11 20.48
CA GLN A 128 3.18 14.57 19.46
C GLN A 128 4.49 14.05 20.08
N GLU A 129 5.13 14.83 20.97
CA GLU A 129 6.34 14.43 21.69
C GLU A 129 6.15 13.13 22.49
N MET A 130 5.01 12.98 23.17
CA MET A 130 4.69 11.77 23.92
C MET A 130 4.56 10.56 22.99
N VAL A 131 3.90 10.71 21.85
CA VAL A 131 3.74 9.64 20.85
C VAL A 131 5.07 9.32 20.17
N GLU A 132 5.93 10.31 19.91
CA GLU A 132 7.27 10.07 19.37
C GLU A 132 8.12 9.21 20.31
N LYS A 133 8.09 9.54 21.60
CA LYS A 133 8.91 8.89 22.64
C LYS A 133 8.36 7.55 23.10
N ALA A 134 7.05 7.45 23.32
CA ALA A 134 6.42 6.26 23.87
C ALA A 134 5.59 5.47 22.85
N GLY A 135 5.43 5.90 21.61
CA GLY A 135 4.77 5.09 20.57
C GLY A 135 5.57 3.84 20.20
N HIS A 136 4.94 2.90 19.49
CA HIS A 136 5.62 1.71 18.96
C HIS A 136 6.84 2.10 18.14
N GLU A 137 7.88 1.28 18.21
CA GLU A 137 9.08 1.44 17.38
C GLU A 137 8.92 0.69 16.04
N ALA A 138 9.72 1.02 15.02
CA ALA A 138 9.63 0.34 13.72
C ALA A 138 9.97 -1.15 13.88
N TYR A 139 10.97 -1.43 14.72
CA TYR A 139 11.32 -2.74 15.22
C TYR A 139 11.03 -2.73 16.73
N PRO A 140 10.32 -3.73 17.28
CA PRO A 140 10.00 -5.02 16.66
C PRO A 140 8.66 -5.06 15.89
N LEU A 141 7.87 -3.98 15.86
CA LEU A 141 6.55 -3.95 15.18
C LEU A 141 6.57 -4.54 13.76
N ILE A 142 7.53 -4.11 12.93
CA ILE A 142 7.79 -4.68 11.62
C ILE A 142 8.96 -5.65 11.76
N TYR A 143 8.64 -6.85 12.24
CA TYR A 143 9.62 -7.88 12.61
C TYR A 143 10.53 -8.27 11.44
N SER A 144 9.97 -8.43 10.25
CA SER A 144 10.77 -8.60 9.04
C SER A 144 10.02 -8.15 7.79
N CYS A 145 10.77 -7.77 6.76
CA CYS A 145 10.22 -7.63 5.41
C CYS A 145 11.27 -7.88 4.34
N GLY A 146 10.84 -8.46 3.25
CA GLY A 146 11.71 -8.80 2.14
C GLY A 146 10.92 -9.14 0.91
N PHE A 147 11.56 -8.99 -0.24
CA PHE A 147 10.98 -9.50 -1.48
C PHE A 147 11.32 -10.98 -1.64
N GLN A 148 10.31 -11.77 -2.00
CA GLN A 148 10.45 -13.16 -2.37
C GLN A 148 10.03 -13.36 -3.82
N GLY A 149 10.89 -13.97 -4.62
CA GLY A 149 10.63 -14.38 -6.00
C GLY A 149 11.27 -15.73 -6.30
N VAL A 150 11.02 -16.27 -7.50
CA VAL A 150 11.39 -17.65 -7.88
C VAL A 150 12.87 -17.99 -7.61
N ASN A 151 13.79 -17.02 -7.75
CA ASN A 151 15.23 -17.22 -7.51
C ASN A 151 15.89 -16.02 -6.79
N VAL A 152 15.09 -15.16 -6.14
CA VAL A 152 15.62 -13.95 -5.49
C VAL A 152 14.89 -13.74 -4.18
N SER A 153 15.65 -13.72 -3.09
CA SER A 153 15.21 -13.17 -1.81
C SER A 153 16.17 -12.05 -1.41
N PHE A 154 15.65 -10.88 -1.09
CA PHE A 154 16.47 -9.84 -0.46
C PHE A 154 15.71 -9.22 0.70
N ASP A 155 16.44 -9.06 1.81
CA ASP A 155 15.96 -8.33 2.98
C ASP A 155 15.84 -6.85 2.64
N PHE A 156 14.62 -6.35 2.76
CA PHE A 156 14.25 -4.99 2.43
C PHE A 156 14.20 -4.10 3.68
N CYS A 157 14.11 -4.71 4.86
CA CYS A 157 13.81 -4.11 6.15
C CYS A 157 15.04 -3.58 6.91
N LYS A 158 16.03 -3.00 6.22
CA LYS A 158 17.13 -2.32 6.92
C LYS A 158 16.63 -1.02 7.57
N ASN A 159 17.15 -0.67 8.76
CA ASN A 159 16.71 0.50 9.57
C ASN A 159 16.58 1.83 8.80
N SER A 160 17.28 2.00 7.68
CA SER A 160 17.20 3.19 6.82
C SER A 160 15.92 3.31 5.98
N THR A 161 15.11 2.24 5.86
CA THR A 161 13.97 2.16 4.94
C THR A 161 12.67 2.72 5.53
N PHE A 162 12.60 2.84 6.86
CA PHE A 162 11.40 3.28 7.56
C PHE A 162 11.46 4.76 7.91
N LYS A 163 10.33 5.45 7.71
CA LYS A 163 10.09 6.78 8.30
C LYS A 163 8.85 6.71 9.17
N SER A 164 8.94 7.26 10.38
CA SER A 164 7.78 7.42 11.22
C SER A 164 7.00 8.67 10.83
N PHE A 165 5.68 8.60 10.97
CA PHE A 165 4.79 9.76 10.89
C PHE A 165 3.68 9.61 11.91
N ILE A 166 3.19 10.73 12.43
CA ILE A 166 2.13 10.73 13.43
C ILE A 166 0.83 11.10 12.74
N PHE A 167 -0.10 10.15 12.73
CA PHE A 167 -1.45 10.36 12.23
C PHE A 167 -2.42 10.50 13.39
N GLN A 168 -3.54 11.18 13.14
CA GLN A 168 -4.69 11.13 14.02
C GLN A 168 -5.63 10.03 13.55
N ASP A 169 -6.13 9.23 14.48
CA ASP A 169 -7.21 8.30 14.16
C ASP A 169 -8.57 9.02 14.02
N LEU A 170 -9.63 8.27 13.72
CA LEU A 170 -10.98 8.80 13.55
C LEU A 170 -11.56 9.49 14.80
N TYR A 171 -10.91 9.34 15.97
CA TYR A 171 -11.28 9.96 17.23
C TYR A 171 -10.33 11.11 17.62
N GLY A 172 -9.44 11.53 16.71
CA GLY A 172 -8.46 12.59 16.95
C GLY A 172 -7.27 12.17 17.81
N ARG A 173 -7.10 10.87 18.09
CA ARG A 173 -5.99 10.38 18.93
C ARG A 173 -4.75 10.20 18.07
N MET A 174 -3.61 10.70 18.54
CA MET A 174 -2.34 10.59 17.82
C MET A 174 -1.79 9.16 17.89
N LYS A 175 -1.30 8.66 16.75
CA LYS A 175 -0.74 7.31 16.57
C LYS A 175 0.53 7.41 15.75
N LYS A 176 1.59 6.74 16.20
CA LYS A 176 2.84 6.62 15.46
C LYS A 176 2.69 5.51 14.41
N CYS A 177 2.93 5.84 13.16
CA CYS A 177 2.89 4.90 12.04
C CYS A 177 4.22 4.89 11.31
N TYR A 178 4.48 3.82 10.58
CA TYR A 178 5.71 3.59 9.84
C TYR A 178 5.43 3.45 8.37
N ILE A 179 6.15 4.23 7.58
CA ILE A 179 6.06 4.25 6.13
C ILE A 179 7.31 3.59 5.55
N LEU A 180 7.11 2.52 4.81
CA LEU A 180 8.13 1.89 3.99
C LEU A 180 8.39 2.75 2.75
N ASN A 181 9.66 3.04 2.46
CA ASN A 181 10.15 3.81 1.30
C ASN A 181 9.92 5.32 1.28
N ALA A 182 9.35 5.96 2.32
CA ALA A 182 8.87 7.35 2.28
C ALA A 182 9.75 8.38 1.51
N LEU A 183 9.10 9.15 0.63
CA LEU A 183 9.75 10.03 -0.35
C LEU A 183 10.02 11.46 0.09
N TRP A 184 9.34 11.97 1.12
CA TRP A 184 9.31 13.40 1.44
C TRP A 184 10.66 14.04 1.82
N SER A 185 11.71 13.23 2.02
CA SER A 185 13.03 13.71 2.43
C SER A 185 14.07 13.65 1.30
N LYS A 186 13.78 12.95 0.19
CA LYS A 186 14.70 12.78 -0.94
C LYS A 186 13.94 12.72 -2.26
N ALA A 187 14.27 13.62 -3.18
CA ALA A 187 13.69 13.71 -4.53
C ALA A 187 13.87 12.46 -5.41
N VAL A 188 14.87 11.63 -5.07
CA VAL A 188 15.29 10.49 -5.87
C VAL A 188 15.18 9.23 -5.02
N LEU A 189 14.29 8.36 -5.47
CA LEU A 189 14.14 7.00 -4.98
C LEU A 189 15.17 6.10 -5.66
N ASN A 190 16.13 5.62 -4.88
CA ASN A 190 16.88 4.43 -5.27
C ASN A 190 16.05 3.20 -4.90
N LEU A 191 14.93 3.03 -5.58
CA LEU A 191 14.08 1.86 -5.38
C LEU A 191 14.78 0.62 -5.92
N PRO A 192 14.75 -0.50 -5.18
CA PRO A 192 15.25 -1.74 -5.73
C PRO A 192 14.44 -2.09 -6.97
N GLN A 193 15.16 -2.52 -8.00
CA GLN A 193 14.54 -3.17 -9.14
C GLN A 193 13.99 -4.51 -8.66
N VAL A 194 12.67 -4.68 -8.71
CA VAL A 194 12.03 -5.93 -8.29
C VAL A 194 11.55 -6.71 -9.51
N PRO A 195 11.74 -8.04 -9.52
CA PRO A 195 11.13 -8.89 -10.54
C PRO A 195 9.61 -8.70 -10.59
N THR A 196 9.01 -8.77 -11.78
CA THR A 196 7.55 -8.57 -11.96
C THR A 196 6.68 -9.56 -11.19
N ARG A 197 7.25 -10.69 -10.77
CA ARG A 197 6.60 -11.74 -9.96
C ARG A 197 7.11 -11.80 -8.52
N ALA A 198 7.86 -10.80 -8.08
CA ALA A 198 8.30 -10.73 -6.69
C ALA A 198 7.13 -10.30 -5.79
N THR A 199 7.05 -10.90 -4.61
CA THR A 199 6.08 -10.57 -3.57
C THR A 199 6.82 -9.89 -2.43
N LEU A 200 6.35 -8.73 -1.99
CA LEU A 200 6.80 -8.14 -0.73
C LEU A 200 6.13 -8.90 0.42
N GLN A 201 6.91 -9.64 1.21
CA GLN A 201 6.46 -10.22 2.45
C GLN A 201 6.79 -9.27 3.59
N ILE A 202 5.82 -9.02 4.47
CA ILE A 202 5.98 -8.26 5.70
C ILE A 202 5.43 -9.13 6.84
N ILE A 203 6.24 -9.36 7.86
CA ILE A 203 5.84 -9.99 9.11
C ILE A 203 5.71 -8.88 10.15
N ILE A 204 4.55 -8.79 10.77
CA ILE A 204 4.20 -7.75 11.73
C ILE A 204 4.01 -8.44 13.08
N ASP A 205 4.73 -7.95 14.08
CA ASP A 205 4.51 -8.30 15.47
C ASP A 205 3.71 -7.15 16.11
N PHE A 206 2.51 -7.42 16.60
CA PHE A 206 1.69 -6.36 17.18
C PHE A 206 2.11 -5.98 18.60
N GLU A 207 3.04 -6.70 19.23
CA GLU A 207 3.51 -6.47 20.61
C GLU A 207 2.33 -6.36 21.61
N PRO A 208 1.45 -7.38 21.73
CA PRO A 208 0.30 -7.34 22.64
C PRO A 208 0.67 -7.02 24.10
N GLU A 209 1.86 -7.41 24.54
CA GLU A 209 2.44 -7.07 25.85
C GLU A 209 2.72 -5.57 26.04
N GLU A 210 2.84 -4.80 24.97
CA GLU A 210 3.02 -3.34 25.03
C GLU A 210 1.71 -2.56 24.99
N TYR A 211 0.55 -3.22 24.96
CA TYR A 211 -0.73 -2.54 24.86
C TYR A 211 -1.00 -1.67 26.08
N PHE A 212 -1.24 -0.38 25.83
CA PHE A 212 -1.62 0.59 26.86
C PHE A 212 -2.90 0.16 27.60
N ARG A 213 -3.84 -0.42 26.84
CA ARG A 213 -5.16 -0.84 27.30
C ARG A 213 -5.34 -2.34 27.06
N ILE A 214 -5.50 -3.07 28.14
CA ILE A 214 -5.75 -4.51 28.13
C ILE A 214 -7.06 -4.91 27.44
N ASP A 215 -8.05 -4.00 27.40
CA ASP A 215 -9.37 -4.25 26.82
C ASP A 215 -9.41 -3.99 25.31
N GLN A 216 -8.38 -3.34 24.75
CA GLN A 216 -8.26 -3.13 23.31
C GLN A 216 -8.07 -4.46 22.58
N ILE A 217 -8.54 -4.52 21.34
CA ILE A 217 -8.35 -5.67 20.47
C ILE A 217 -7.03 -5.46 19.72
N VAL A 218 -6.20 -6.51 19.67
CA VAL A 218 -4.92 -6.47 18.97
C VAL A 218 -5.17 -6.38 17.46
N THR A 219 -4.87 -5.21 16.89
CA THR A 219 -5.07 -4.92 15.46
C THR A 219 -4.10 -3.85 14.98
N GLY A 220 -3.86 -3.81 13.68
CA GLY A 220 -3.18 -2.69 13.01
C GLY A 220 -4.01 -2.13 11.87
N GLN A 221 -3.61 -0.97 11.38
CA GLN A 221 -4.05 -0.41 10.12
C GLN A 221 -2.93 -0.44 9.09
N LEU A 222 -3.30 -0.82 7.88
CA LEU A 222 -2.43 -0.87 6.72
C LEU A 222 -3.04 -0.03 5.60
N ALA A 223 -2.26 0.90 5.06
CA ALA A 223 -2.60 1.60 3.83
C ALA A 223 -1.51 1.39 2.78
N ILE A 224 -1.93 1.16 1.54
CA ILE A 224 -1.06 1.05 0.38
C ILE A 224 -1.29 2.26 -0.50
N HIS A 225 -0.23 3.00 -0.79
CA HIS A 225 -0.35 4.27 -1.51
C HIS A 225 0.79 4.50 -2.49
N SER A 226 0.62 5.53 -3.32
CA SER A 226 1.64 6.00 -4.24
C SER A 226 2.74 6.75 -3.49
N PRO A 227 3.93 6.91 -4.07
CA PRO A 227 5.05 7.62 -3.43
C PRO A 227 4.74 9.07 -3.07
N TRP A 228 3.76 9.66 -3.74
CA TRP A 228 3.52 11.11 -3.82
C TRP A 228 2.37 11.59 -2.97
N ASN A 229 1.60 10.67 -2.40
CA ASN A 229 0.46 10.98 -1.56
C ASN A 229 0.50 10.06 -0.35
N ILE A 230 0.43 10.63 0.84
CA ILE A 230 0.53 9.87 2.09
C ILE A 230 -0.86 9.78 2.68
N LEU A 231 -1.36 8.55 2.75
CA LEU A 231 -2.70 8.30 3.22
C LEU A 231 -2.68 8.09 4.73
N ASN A 232 -3.73 8.58 5.40
CA ASN A 232 -3.94 8.26 6.79
C ASN A 232 -4.53 6.84 6.88
N PRO A 233 -3.80 5.85 7.45
CA PRO A 233 -4.25 4.46 7.46
C PRO A 233 -5.51 4.24 8.31
N PHE A 234 -5.86 5.17 9.21
CA PHE A 234 -7.06 5.06 10.04
C PHE A 234 -8.35 5.48 9.32
N SER A 235 -8.23 6.31 8.27
CA SER A 235 -9.38 6.74 7.44
C SER A 235 -9.42 6.08 6.07
N GLU A 236 -8.26 5.76 5.50
CA GLU A 236 -8.12 5.30 4.11
C GLU A 236 -7.49 3.90 3.99
N GLY A 237 -7.05 3.33 5.11
CA GLY A 237 -6.47 1.98 5.16
C GLY A 237 -7.50 0.89 5.43
N PHE A 238 -6.98 -0.31 5.70
CA PHE A 238 -7.76 -1.45 6.14
C PHE A 238 -7.13 -2.12 7.36
N THR A 239 -7.99 -2.73 8.17
CA THR A 239 -7.59 -3.35 9.43
C THR A 239 -7.01 -4.74 9.22
N ILE A 240 -5.84 -4.95 9.79
CA ILE A 240 -5.15 -6.25 9.84
C ILE A 240 -5.16 -6.79 11.27
N LYS A 241 -5.24 -8.12 11.39
CA LYS A 241 -5.33 -8.85 12.65
C LYS A 241 -4.16 -9.83 12.80
N PRO A 242 -3.72 -10.13 14.03
CA PRO A 242 -2.72 -11.17 14.27
C PRO A 242 -3.21 -12.54 13.78
N ASN A 243 -2.27 -13.47 13.55
CA ASN A 243 -2.53 -14.84 13.14
C ASN A 243 -3.32 -14.97 11.82
N LYS A 244 -3.14 -14.01 10.91
CA LYS A 244 -3.73 -13.99 9.57
C LYS A 244 -2.67 -13.69 8.52
N ILE A 245 -2.80 -14.34 7.37
CA ILE A 245 -1.99 -14.06 6.18
C ILE A 245 -2.86 -13.27 5.21
N TYR A 246 -2.41 -12.07 4.86
CA TYR A 246 -3.09 -11.20 3.89
C TYR A 246 -2.33 -11.23 2.57
N VAL A 247 -2.99 -11.70 1.50
CA VAL A 247 -2.44 -11.67 0.14
C VAL A 247 -3.07 -10.49 -0.60
N ILE A 248 -2.27 -9.47 -0.84
CA ILE A 248 -2.74 -8.22 -1.47
C ILE A 248 -2.15 -8.12 -2.88
N GLN A 249 -3.01 -8.11 -3.88
CA GLN A 249 -2.62 -7.90 -5.26
C GLN A 249 -2.76 -6.42 -5.61
N VAL A 250 -1.64 -5.80 -5.96
CA VAL A 250 -1.61 -4.37 -6.32
C VAL A 250 -1.60 -4.24 -7.84
N LYS A 251 -2.53 -3.45 -8.37
CA LYS A 251 -2.55 -3.01 -9.76
C LYS A 251 -2.38 -1.50 -9.79
N GLU A 252 -1.36 -1.02 -10.49
CA GLU A 252 -1.18 0.42 -10.72
C GLU A 252 -2.27 0.91 -11.68
N ASP A 253 -3.04 1.92 -11.27
CA ASP A 253 -3.97 2.65 -12.12
C ASP A 253 -3.36 4.01 -12.46
N ILE A 254 -3.11 4.26 -13.75
CA ILE A 254 -2.50 5.49 -14.23
C ILE A 254 -3.57 6.34 -14.89
N LYS A 255 -3.82 7.52 -14.33
CA LYS A 255 -4.76 8.51 -14.86
C LYS A 255 -3.99 9.65 -15.52
N ASN A 256 -4.16 9.81 -16.83
CA ASN A 256 -3.63 10.96 -17.55
C ASN A 256 -4.67 12.08 -17.52
N LEU A 257 -4.37 13.15 -16.79
CA LEU A 257 -5.23 14.31 -16.62
C LEU A 257 -4.66 15.50 -17.40
N LEU A 258 -5.53 16.37 -17.92
CA LEU A 258 -5.13 17.54 -18.69
C LEU A 258 -5.25 18.83 -17.86
N PRO A 259 -4.37 19.82 -18.09
CA PRO A 259 -4.47 21.12 -17.43
C PRO A 259 -5.70 21.91 -17.91
N TYR A 260 -5.93 23.10 -17.37
CA TYR A 260 -6.90 24.03 -17.94
C TYR A 260 -6.69 24.19 -19.47
N PRO A 261 -7.75 24.25 -20.31
CA PRO A 261 -9.18 24.41 -20.00
C PRO A 261 -9.97 23.11 -19.84
N TYR A 262 -9.31 21.96 -19.77
CA TYR A 262 -10.00 20.68 -19.64
C TYR A 262 -10.62 20.55 -18.24
N GLN A 263 -11.71 19.78 -18.13
CA GLN A 263 -12.47 19.61 -16.88
C GLN A 263 -11.61 19.07 -15.73
N THR A 264 -10.58 18.29 -16.05
CA THR A 264 -9.64 17.75 -15.06
C THR A 264 -8.79 18.83 -14.38
N ASN A 265 -8.58 19.97 -15.03
CA ASN A 265 -7.82 21.14 -14.55
C ASN A 265 -6.57 20.75 -13.72
N CYS A 266 -5.77 19.84 -14.28
CA CYS A 266 -4.64 19.23 -13.58
C CYS A 266 -3.49 20.23 -13.44
N THR A 267 -2.83 20.22 -12.28
CA THR A 267 -1.57 20.93 -12.05
C THR A 267 -0.45 19.91 -11.91
N ASP A 268 0.65 20.08 -12.65
CA ASP A 268 1.84 19.25 -12.46
C ASP A 268 2.64 19.77 -11.24
N TYR A 269 2.31 19.22 -10.07
CA TYR A 269 2.95 19.58 -8.82
C TYR A 269 4.44 19.21 -8.79
N ILE A 270 4.85 18.15 -9.50
CA ILE A 270 6.25 17.70 -9.53
C ILE A 270 7.10 18.66 -10.37
N GLU A 271 6.60 19.07 -11.53
CA GLU A 271 7.25 20.08 -12.35
C GLU A 271 7.32 21.43 -11.61
N ALA A 272 6.21 21.87 -11.00
CA ALA A 272 6.18 23.10 -10.21
C ALA A 272 7.16 23.07 -9.03
N TRP A 273 7.24 21.94 -8.31
CA TRP A 273 8.18 21.75 -7.21
C TRP A 273 9.65 21.82 -7.67
N LYS A 274 9.98 21.24 -8.84
CA LYS A 274 11.33 21.35 -9.43
C LYS A 274 11.68 22.80 -9.76
N ILE A 275 10.75 23.54 -10.38
CA ILE A 275 10.94 24.95 -10.73
C ILE A 275 11.17 25.81 -9.47
N ARG A 276 10.48 25.50 -8.36
CA ARG A 276 10.63 26.18 -7.06
C ARG A 276 11.89 25.77 -6.28
N GLY A 277 12.87 25.16 -6.93
CA GLY A 277 14.11 24.73 -6.26
C GLY A 277 13.88 23.67 -5.21
N LYS A 278 12.93 22.73 -5.46
CA LYS A 278 12.57 21.63 -4.56
C LYS A 278 11.84 22.07 -3.29
N ASN A 279 11.05 23.13 -3.39
CA ASN A 279 10.23 23.65 -2.28
C ASN A 279 8.74 23.68 -2.65
N GLY A 280 7.90 23.52 -1.63
CA GLY A 280 6.45 23.59 -1.74
C GLY A 280 5.77 22.23 -1.93
N PRO A 281 4.46 22.25 -2.23
CA PRO A 281 3.60 21.06 -2.28
C PRO A 281 3.97 20.12 -3.43
N LEU A 282 3.81 18.81 -3.20
CA LEU A 282 3.99 17.74 -4.20
C LEU A 282 2.64 17.19 -4.69
N SER A 283 1.55 17.59 -4.04
CA SER A 283 0.17 17.23 -4.36
C SER A 283 -0.78 18.38 -3.99
N LYS A 284 -2.07 18.24 -4.33
CA LYS A 284 -3.09 19.23 -3.96
C LYS A 284 -3.40 19.19 -2.47
N GLU A 285 -3.20 18.04 -1.85
CA GLU A 285 -3.43 17.80 -0.43
C GLU A 285 -2.35 18.45 0.44
N ASP A 286 -1.20 18.80 -0.15
CA ASP A 286 -0.09 19.49 0.52
C ASP A 286 -0.23 21.04 0.52
N THR A 287 -1.19 21.62 -0.22
CA THR A 287 -1.47 23.08 -0.26
C THR A 287 -2.52 23.50 0.74
#